data_AF-A0ABD5DG49-F1
#
_entry.id   AF-A0ABD5DG49-F1
#
_cell.length_a   1.000
_cell.length_b   1.000
_cell.length_c   1.000
_cell.angle_alpha   90.00
_cell.angle_beta   90.00
_cell.angle_gamma   90.00
#
_symmetry.space_group_name_H-M   'P 1'
#
loop_
_entity.id
_entity.type
_entity.pdbx_description
1 polymer ?
#
loop_
_entity_poly.entity_id
_entity_poly.type
_entity_poly.pdbx_seq_one_letter_code
_entity_poly.pdbx_strand_id
1 'polypeptide(L)' 'VLVAVFGGLTIFFHNDEFIKWKVTVIYALFAGALLFSQWVMKKPLIQRMLGKELSLPQQVWSRLNLAWAVFFILCGLAN' A
#
# COMPACT_ATOMS: atom_id res chain seq x y z
N VAL A 1 -22.65 -8.22 -12.09
CA VAL A 1 -21.23 -8.60 -12.36
C VAL A 1 -20.33 -8.27 -11.17
N LEU A 2 -20.26 -7.01 -10.70
CA LEU A 2 -19.42 -6.64 -9.54
C LEU A 2 -19.74 -7.46 -8.28
N VAL A 3 -21.02 -7.60 -7.93
CA VAL A 3 -21.46 -8.32 -6.71
C VAL A 3 -21.15 -9.82 -6.78
N ALA A 4 -21.15 -10.43 -7.97
CA ALA A 4 -20.80 -11.84 -8.13
C ALA A 4 -19.29 -12.09 -8.00
N VAL A 5 -18.46 -11.16 -8.48
CA VAL A 5 -17.00 -11.21 -8.34
C VAL A 5 -16.60 -10.99 -6.88
N PHE A 6 -17.14 -9.96 -6.23
CA PHE A 6 -16.85 -9.66 -4.82
C PHE A 6 -17.46 -10.69 -3.86
N GLY A 7 -18.68 -11.18 -4.11
CA GLY A 7 -19.34 -12.22 -3.31
C GLY A 7 -18.73 -13.62 -3.48
N GLY A 8 -18.25 -13.96 -4.67
CA GLY A 8 -17.50 -15.20 -4.91
C GLY A 8 -16.13 -15.21 -4.22
N LEU A 9 -15.44 -14.07 -4.19
CA LEU A 9 -14.21 -13.89 -3.41
C LEU A 9 -14.44 -14.03 -1.89
N THR A 10 -15.63 -13.67 -1.38
CA THR A 10 -15.98 -13.85 0.04
C THR A 10 -16.17 -15.31 0.42
N ILE A 11 -16.74 -16.14 -0.48
CA ILE A 11 -17.01 -17.57 -0.22
C ILE A 11 -15.75 -18.43 -0.45
N PHE A 12 -14.91 -18.07 -1.42
CA PHE A 12 -13.66 -18.80 -1.70
C PHE A 12 -12.61 -18.66 -0.59
N PHE A 13 -12.59 -17.53 0.13
CA PHE A 13 -11.65 -17.23 1.23
C PHE A 13 -12.12 -17.80 2.60
N HIS A 14 -12.69 -19.00 2.61
CA HIS A 14 -13.18 -19.69 3.82
C HIS A 14 -12.05 -20.24 4.71
N ASN A 15 -11.04 -19.43 5.06
CA ASN A 15 -9.94 -19.85 5.94
C ASN A 15 -9.23 -18.66 6.61
N ASP A 16 -9.20 -18.65 7.94
CA ASP A 16 -8.62 -17.57 8.76
C ASP A 16 -7.10 -17.38 8.57
N GLU A 17 -6.36 -18.39 8.08
CA GLU A 17 -4.94 -18.27 7.68
C GLU A 17 -4.76 -17.57 6.32
N PHE A 18 -5.77 -17.64 5.45
CA PHE A 18 -5.75 -17.02 4.13
C PHE A 18 -5.88 -15.49 4.22
N ILE A 19 -6.51 -14.96 5.28
CA ILE A 19 -6.63 -13.52 5.54
C ILE A 19 -5.28 -12.93 5.93
N LYS A 20 -4.51 -13.58 6.82
CA LYS A 20 -3.20 -13.07 7.26
C LYS A 20 -2.20 -12.99 6.12
N TRP A 21 -2.04 -14.06 5.34
CA TRP A 21 -1.14 -14.05 4.18
C TRP A 21 -1.58 -13.06 3.09
N LYS A 22 -2.90 -12.89 2.87
CA LYS A 22 -3.44 -11.87 1.95
C LYS A 22 -3.10 -10.45 2.41
N VAL A 23 -3.17 -10.18 3.71
CA VAL A 23 -2.86 -8.87 4.31
C VAL A 23 -1.36 -8.56 4.25
N THR A 24 -0.48 -9.51 4.60
CA THR A 24 0.97 -9.34 4.51
C THR A 24 1.44 -9.12 3.06
N VAL A 25 0.87 -9.85 2.09
CA VAL A 25 1.19 -9.66 0.66
C VAL A 25 0.74 -8.27 0.17
N ILE A 26 -0.42 -7.79 0.62
CA ILE A 26 -0.88 -6.43 0.30
C ILE A 26 0.06 -5.38 0.91
N TYR A 27 0.45 -5.53 2.17
CA TYR A 27 1.42 -4.62 2.81
C TYR A 27 2.77 -4.62 2.11
N ALA A 28 3.29 -5.79 1.73
CA ALA A 28 4.52 -5.93 0.96
C ALA A 28 4.41 -5.29 -0.43
N LEU A 29 3.27 -5.45 -1.12
CA LEU A 29 3.00 -4.79 -2.40
C LEU A 29 2.95 -3.27 -2.26
N PHE A 30 2.28 -2.73 -1.24
CA PHE A 30 2.23 -1.29 -0.99
C PHE A 30 3.61 -0.72 -0.63
N ALA A 31 4.35 -1.40 0.25
CA ALA A 31 5.72 -1.02 0.59
C ALA A 31 6.63 -1.04 -0.64
N GLY A 32 6.59 -2.12 -1.42
CA GLY A 32 7.35 -2.27 -2.65
C GLY A 32 6.99 -1.21 -3.69
N ALA A 33 5.70 -0.93 -3.90
CA ALA A 33 5.23 0.09 -4.83
C ALA A 33 5.65 1.51 -4.40
N LEU A 34 5.63 1.81 -3.09
CA LEU A 34 6.10 3.09 -2.55
C LEU A 34 7.61 3.27 -2.72
N LEU A 35 8.41 2.24 -2.41
CA LEU A 35 9.86 2.26 -2.59
C LEU A 35 10.24 2.32 -4.07
N PHE A 36 9.60 1.51 -4.91
CA PHE A 36 9.81 1.52 -6.36
C PHE A 36 9.42 2.86 -6.96
N SER A 37 8.31 3.44 -6.54
CA SER A 37 7.90 4.79 -6.95
C SER A 37 8.94 5.84 -6.57
N GLN A 38 9.65 5.67 -5.46
CA GLN A 38 10.66 6.65 -5.03
C GLN A 38 11.92 6.63 -5.91
N TRP A 39 12.29 5.46 -6.44
CA TRP A 39 13.45 5.32 -7.34
C TRP A 39 13.12 5.49 -8.81
N VAL A 40 11.92 5.10 -9.24
CA VAL A 40 11.53 5.11 -10.67
C VAL A 40 10.72 6.35 -11.03
N MET A 41 9.96 6.94 -10.11
CA MET A 41 9.16 8.14 -10.39
C MET A 41 9.82 9.40 -9.83
N LYS A 42 9.89 10.45 -10.67
CA LYS A 42 10.34 11.80 -10.27
C LYS A 42 9.51 12.44 -9.16
N LYS A 43 8.30 11.93 -8.91
CA LYS A 43 7.40 12.37 -7.84
C LYS A 43 6.96 11.15 -7.03
N PRO A 44 7.07 11.17 -5.68
CA PRO A 44 6.65 10.05 -4.85
C PRO A 44 5.15 9.75 -5.03
N LEU A 45 4.75 8.48 -4.91
CA LEU A 45 3.37 8.04 -5.10
C LEU A 45 2.42 8.78 -4.14
N ILE A 46 2.85 8.95 -2.89
CA ILE A 46 2.14 9.70 -1.84
C ILE A 46 1.87 11.15 -2.29
N GLN A 47 2.81 11.79 -3.00
CA GLN A 47 2.60 13.13 -3.54
C GLN A 47 1.54 13.16 -4.65
N ARG A 48 1.41 12.10 -5.46
CA ARG A 48 0.33 12.03 -6.46
C ARG A 48 -1.04 11.82 -5.83
N MET A 49 -1.10 11.08 -4.72
CA MET A 49 -2.35 10.80 -4.03
C MET A 49 -2.82 11.98 -3.18
N LEU A 50 -1.93 12.55 -2.35
CA LEU A 50 -2.26 13.61 -1.41
C LEU A 50 -1.90 15.02 -1.87
N GLY A 51 -1.15 15.18 -2.97
CA GLY A 51 -0.69 16.49 -3.43
C GLY A 51 -1.79 17.43 -3.95
N LYS A 52 -3.03 16.95 -4.07
CA LYS A 52 -4.21 17.80 -4.32
C LYS A 52 -4.76 18.42 -3.04
N GLU A 53 -4.64 17.72 -1.92
CA GLU A 53 -5.20 18.10 -0.62
C GLU A 53 -4.17 18.79 0.29
N LEU A 54 -2.88 18.48 0.11
CA LEU A 54 -1.79 19.01 0.90
C LEU A 54 -0.75 19.68 -0.01
N SER A 55 -0.36 20.92 0.33
CA SER A 55 0.80 21.57 -0.28
C SER A 55 1.99 21.43 0.67
N LEU A 56 2.98 20.65 0.25
CA LEU A 56 4.19 20.39 1.04
C LEU A 56 5.43 20.57 0.15
N PRO A 57 6.58 20.98 0.74
CA PRO A 57 7.85 21.04 0.02
C PRO A 57 8.27 19.69 -0.55
N GLN A 58 8.98 19.70 -1.67
CA GLN A 58 9.37 18.49 -2.41
C GLN A 58 10.19 17.51 -1.55
N GLN A 59 11.04 18.01 -0.65
CA GLN A 59 11.81 17.19 0.30
C GLN A 59 10.93 16.45 1.31
N VAL A 60 9.81 17.06 1.76
CA VAL A 60 8.91 16.46 2.74
C VAL A 60 8.16 15.28 2.12
N TRP A 61 7.80 15.36 0.84
CA TRP A 61 7.15 14.26 0.11
C TRP A 61 8.00 12.99 0.05
N SER A 62 9.32 13.12 -0.14
CA SER A 62 10.21 11.96 -0.14
C SER A 62 10.29 11.30 1.25
N ARG A 63 10.39 12.11 2.31
CA ARG A 63 10.38 11.59 3.69
C ARG A 63 9.06 10.92 4.04
N LEU A 64 7.93 11.51 3.63
CA LEU A 64 6.60 10.96 3.87
C LEU A 64 6.43 9.63 3.15
N ASN A 65 6.84 9.55 1.87
CA ASN A 65 6.80 8.29 1.11
C ASN A 65 7.62 7.17 1.77
N LEU A 66 8.80 7.51 2.29
CA LEU A 66 9.68 6.58 2.99
C LEU A 66 9.07 6.15 4.34
N ALA A 67 8.50 7.09 5.10
CA ALA A 67 7.80 6.80 6.35
C ALA A 67 6.61 5.85 6.13
N TRP A 68 5.82 6.06 5.07
CA TRP A 68 4.73 5.16 4.71
C TRP A 68 5.23 3.78 4.25
N ALA A 69 6.31 3.72 3.49
CA ALA A 69 6.91 2.43 3.11
C ALA A 69 7.37 1.65 4.35
N VAL A 70 8.06 2.30 5.28
CA VAL A 70 8.50 1.70 6.56
C VAL A 70 7.30 1.26 7.39
N PHE A 71 6.25 2.08 7.48
CA PHE A 71 5.02 1.73 8.18
C PHE A 71 4.39 0.45 7.63
N PHE A 72 4.24 0.34 6.31
CA PHE A 72 3.70 -0.87 5.68
C PHE A 72 4.59 -2.10 5.87
N ILE A 73 5.93 -1.93 5.85
CA ILE A 73 6.86 -3.02 6.17
C ILE A 73 6.65 -3.50 7.61
N LEU A 74 6.57 -2.58 8.58
CA LEU A 74 6.33 -2.92 9.98
C LEU A 74 4.98 -3.59 10.20
N CYS A 75 3.91 -3.10 9.55
CA CYS A 75 2.60 -3.75 9.58
C CYS A 75 2.64 -5.16 8.96
N GLY A 76 3.39 -5.35 7.87
CA GLY A 76 3.60 -6.66 7.26
C GLY A 76 4.37 -7.63 8.16
N LEU A 77 5.35 -7.15 8.92
CA LEU A 77 6.11 -7.96 9.88
C LEU A 77 5.33 -8.29 11.16
N ALA A 78 4.41 -7.42 11.56
CA ALA A 78 3.62 -7.59 12.79
C ALA A 78 2.38 -8.51 12.63
N ASN A 79 1.97 -8.81 11.39
CA ASN A 79 0.75 -9.55 11.05
C ASN A 79 1.01 -11.03 10.74
#